data_AF-A0A4R0D1E3-F1
#
_entry.id   AF-A0A4R0D1E3-F1
#
_cell.length_a   1.000
_cell.length_b   1.000
_cell.length_c   1.000
_cell.angle_alpha   90.00
_cell.angle_beta   90.00
_cell.angle_gamma   90.00
#
_symmetry.space_group_name_H-M   'P 1'
#
loop_
_entity.id
_entity.type
_entity.pdbx_description
1 polymer ?
#
loop_
_entity_poly.entity_id
_entity_poly.type
_entity_poly.pdbx_seq_one_letter_code
_entity_poly.pdbx_strand_id
1 'polypeptide(L)' 'MNVQQLREFYGVENNSQLSKKIDKVRSLLTKWERDGIPPRTQAWFQIQTNGKLKADIKKNAA' A
#
# COMPACT_ATOMS: atom_id res chain seq x y z
N MET A 1 -6.20 2.98 -0.61
CA MET A 1 -5.06 3.30 0.28
C MET A 1 -3.86 3.82 -0.50
N ASN A 2 -2.94 4.55 0.13
CA ASN A 2 -1.69 5.02 -0.47
C ASN A 2 -0.44 4.61 0.34
N VAL A 3 0.76 4.97 -0.15
CA VAL A 3 2.05 4.58 0.48
C VAL A 3 2.24 5.22 1.86
N GLN A 4 1.74 6.44 2.07
CA GLN A 4 1.79 7.09 3.38
C GLN A 4 0.98 6.29 4.42
N GLN A 5 -0.22 5.85 4.08
CA GLN A 5 -1.04 5.02 4.97
C GLN A 5 -0.38 3.66 5.27
N LEU A 6 0.37 3.08 4.32
CA LEU A 6 1.20 1.91 4.60
C LEU A 6 2.28 2.23 5.64
N ARG A 7 2.98 3.37 5.49
CA ARG A 7 4.01 3.79 6.45
C ARG A 7 3.45 3.99 7.86
N GLU A 8 2.33 4.69 7.97
CA GLU A 8 1.61 4.93 9.23
C GLU A 8 1.17 3.61 9.88
N PHE A 9 0.57 2.70 9.11
CA PHE A 9 0.11 1.40 9.60
C PHE A 9 1.26 0.52 10.14
N TYR A 10 2.40 0.52 9.45
CA TYR A 10 3.57 -0.28 9.84
C TYR A 10 4.49 0.44 10.83
N GLY A 11 4.21 1.70 11.19
CA GLY A 11 5.02 2.50 12.12
C GLY A 11 6.43 2.78 11.59
N VAL A 12 6.56 3.06 10.29
CA VAL A 12 7.85 3.33 9.64
C VAL A 12 7.91 4.74 9.07
N GLU A 13 9.09 5.34 9.06
CA GLU A 13 9.28 6.75 8.70
C GLU A 13 9.45 6.94 7.19
N ASN A 14 10.01 5.96 6.48
CA ASN A 14 10.38 6.12 5.08
C ASN A 14 10.30 4.82 4.27
N ASN A 15 10.43 4.94 2.95
CA ASN A 15 10.28 3.81 2.02
C ASN A 15 11.41 2.76 2.14
N SER A 16 12.57 3.11 2.70
CA SER A 16 13.62 2.13 2.97
C SER A 16 13.18 1.17 4.08
N GLN A 17 12.63 1.69 5.16
CA GLN A 17 12.08 0.86 6.23
C GLN A 17 10.83 0.09 5.77
N LEU A 18 9.94 0.74 5.03
CA LEU A 18 8.74 0.08 4.50
C LEU A 18 9.12 -1.09 3.57
N SER A 19 10.08 -0.90 2.66
CA SER A 19 10.53 -1.93 1.72
C SER A 19 10.94 -3.24 2.40
N LYS A 20 11.65 -3.14 3.53
CA LYS A 20 12.04 -4.28 4.37
C LYS A 20 10.84 -4.91 5.08
N LYS A 21 9.88 -4.09 5.52
CA LYS A 21 8.72 -4.56 6.29
C LYS A 21 7.71 -5.36 5.45
N ILE A 22 7.50 -4.97 4.20
CA ILE A 22 6.52 -5.61 3.29
C ILE A 22 7.16 -6.45 2.18
N ASP A 23 8.48 -6.65 2.24
CA ASP A 23 9.27 -7.41 1.28
C ASP A 23 9.01 -7.00 -0.18
N LYS A 24 9.26 -5.72 -0.46
CA LYS A 24 9.10 -5.10 -1.79
C LYS A 24 10.27 -4.17 -2.05
N VAL A 25 10.73 -4.09 -3.29
CA VAL A 25 11.84 -3.19 -3.66
C VAL A 25 11.47 -1.71 -3.48
N ARG A 26 12.41 -0.89 -3.01
CA ARG A 26 12.18 0.55 -2.76
C ARG A 26 11.70 1.32 -4.00
N SER A 27 12.23 0.99 -5.19
CA SER A 27 11.82 1.63 -6.45
C SER A 27 10.34 1.41 -6.78
N LEU A 28 9.77 0.27 -6.39
CA LEU A 28 8.35 0.00 -6.54
C LEU A 28 7.50 0.89 -5.63
N LEU A 29 7.98 1.19 -4.42
CA LEU A 29 7.28 2.10 -3.51
C LEU A 29 7.27 3.53 -4.04
N THR A 30 8.39 4.00 -4.60
CA THR A 30 8.44 5.29 -5.30
C THR A 30 7.49 5.31 -6.50
N LYS A 31 7.39 4.20 -7.24
CA LYS A 31 6.39 4.08 -8.32
C LYS A 31 4.97 4.19 -7.77
N TRP A 32 4.65 3.54 -6.65
CA TRP A 32 3.32 3.63 -6.03
C TRP A 32 3.00 5.01 -5.45
N GLU A 33 4.00 5.77 -4.99
CA GLU A 33 3.79 7.17 -4.57
C GLU A 33 3.35 8.05 -5.74
N ARG A 34 3.92 7.83 -6.93
CA ARG A 34 3.60 8.59 -8.13
C ARG A 34 2.32 8.12 -8.82
N ASP A 35 2.20 6.81 -9.01
CA ASP A 35 1.18 6.19 -9.88
C ASP A 35 0.00 5.60 -9.08
N GLY A 36 0.11 5.56 -7.76
CA GLY A 36 -0.80 4.86 -6.87
C GLY A 36 -0.45 3.37 -6.70
N ILE A 37 -0.97 2.77 -5.62
CA ILE A 37 -0.82 1.33 -5.37
C ILE A 37 -1.81 0.58 -6.28
N PRO A 38 -1.39 -0.45 -7.03
CA PRO A 38 -2.28 -1.23 -7.89
C PRO A 38 -3.46 -1.84 -7.12
N PRO A 39 -4.70 -1.88 -7.67
CA PRO A 39 -5.88 -2.36 -6.95
C PRO A 39 -5.74 -3.77 -6.37
N ARG A 40 -5.12 -4.70 -7.13
CA ARG A 40 -4.82 -6.05 -6.64
C ARG A 40 -3.93 -6.04 -5.40
N THR A 41 -2.92 -5.18 -5.40
CA THR A 41 -2.00 -5.02 -4.26
C THR A 41 -2.71 -4.38 -3.07
N GLN A 42 -3.57 -3.38 -3.29
CA GLN A 42 -4.39 -2.81 -2.23
C GLN A 42 -5.31 -3.86 -1.59
N ALA A 43 -5.96 -4.71 -2.40
CA ALA A 43 -6.80 -5.79 -1.91
C ALA A 43 -6.00 -6.81 -1.08
N TRP A 44 -4.78 -7.15 -1.52
CA TRP A 44 -3.88 -8.00 -0.75
C TRP A 44 -3.56 -7.40 0.63
N PHE A 45 -3.18 -6.11 0.70
CA PHE A 45 -2.93 -5.43 1.97
C PHE A 45 -4.18 -5.36 2.86
N GLN A 46 -5.37 -5.15 2.28
CA GLN A 46 -6.61 -5.17 3.04
C GLN A 46 -6.81 -6.53 3.74
N ILE A 47 -6.59 -7.64 3.04
CA ILE A 47 -6.70 -8.98 3.63
C ILE A 47 -5.63 -9.18 4.72
N GLN A 48 -4.37 -8.87 4.42
CA GLN A 48 -3.26 -9.06 5.35
C GLN A 48 -3.38 -8.23 6.63
N THR A 49 -4.01 -7.06 6.55
CA THR A 49 -4.23 -6.17 7.70
C THR A 49 -5.58 -6.39 8.39
N ASN A 50 -6.28 -7.48 8.06
CA ASN A 50 -7.63 -7.79 8.55
C ASN A 50 -8.60 -6.59 8.41
N GLY A 51 -8.52 -5.92 7.27
CA GLY A 51 -9.37 -4.79 6.93
C GLY A 51 -9.02 -3.46 7.59
N LYS A 52 -7.90 -3.35 8.33
CA LYS A 52 -7.44 -2.06 8.89
C LYS A 52 -7.03 -1.08 7.79
N LEU A 53 -6.34 -1.56 6.76
CA LEU A 53 -6.17 -0.81 5.52
C LEU A 53 -7.32 -1.13 4.56
N LYS A 54 -7.89 -0.10 3.93
CA LYS A 54 -8.98 -0.25 2.95
C LYS A 54 -8.48 -0.03 1.53
N ALA A 55 -8.75 -1.00 0.67
CA ALA A 55 -8.52 -0.86 -0.75
C ALA A 55 -9.50 0.16 -1.35
N ASP A 56 -9.02 0.94 -2.30
CA ASP A 56 -9.84 1.86 -3.06
C ASP A 56 -10.66 1.05 -4.06
N ILE A 57 -11.84 0.63 -3.63
CA ILE A 57 -12.81 0.00 -4.51
C ILE A 57 -13.42 1.12 -5.34
N LYS A 58 -12.87 1.36 -6.54
CA LYS A 58 -13.64 2.10 -7.54
C LYS A 58 -14.85 1.22 -7.88
N LYS A 59 -16.03 1.59 -7.38
CA LYS A 59 -17.28 1.06 -7.92
C LYS A 59 -17.24 1.38 -9.41
N ASN A 60 -17.05 0.37 -10.25
CA ASN A 60 -17.48 0.51 -11.64
C ASN A 60 -18.98 0.76 -11.54
N ALA A 61 -19.43 1.95 -11.94
CA ALA A 61 -20.85 2.19 -12.17
C ALA A 61 -21.27 1.16 -13.23
N ALA A 62 -22.11 0.22 -12.80
CA ALA A 62 -22.77 -0.73 -13.69
C ALA A 62 -23.88 -0.01 -14.47
#